data_AF-X1BZA9-F1
#
_entry.id   AF-X1BZA9-F1
#
_cell.length_a   1.000
_cell.length_b   1.000
_cell.length_c   1.000
_cell.angle_alpha   90.00
_cell.angle_beta   90.00
_cell.angle_gamma   90.00
#
_symmetry.space_group_name_H-M   'P 1'
#
loop_
_entity.id
_entity.type
_entity.pdbx_description
1 polymer ?
#
loop_
_entity_poly.entity_id
_entity_poly.type
_entity_poly.pdbx_seq_one_letter_code
_entity_poly.pdbx_strand_id
1 'polypeptide(L)'
;MLDSLNEKNIIPYKLLAISMGGYLDQAEGMFYSDSQDTIKKIAQDSGALVIDADSIEENILQRMQLYRAASNEKPIKAFVNIGGATPNYGDTNASITYPNGLVIDGPKIPDHPERGLIFEYQNLGIPIIHLLNIRDLAVKNGLPIDPTPLPEIGEGGVYKRIIYNKYIIILVIGIEFFYLFWAFKNKRANI
;
A
#
# COMPACT_ATOMS: atom_id res chain seq x y z
N MET A 1 -1.72 -4.74 -19.48
CA MET A 1 -2.09 -5.49 -18.26
C MET A 1 -3.29 -4.86 -17.57
N LEU A 2 -3.20 -3.59 -17.15
CA LEU A 2 -4.31 -2.90 -16.45
C LEU A 2 -5.62 -2.97 -17.25
N ASP A 3 -5.58 -2.72 -18.55
CA ASP A 3 -6.77 -2.78 -19.41
C ASP A 3 -7.43 -4.16 -19.37
N SER A 4 -6.63 -5.22 -19.50
CA SER A 4 -7.13 -6.61 -19.41
C SER A 4 -7.73 -6.94 -18.03
N LEU A 5 -7.25 -6.32 -16.95
CA LEU A 5 -7.83 -6.49 -15.61
C LEU A 5 -9.14 -5.71 -15.46
N ASN A 6 -9.22 -4.51 -16.05
CA ASN A 6 -10.42 -3.68 -16.07
C ASN A 6 -11.53 -4.30 -16.93
N GLU A 7 -11.22 -4.82 -18.12
CA GLU A 7 -12.17 -5.52 -19.00
C GLU A 7 -12.82 -6.72 -18.31
N LYS A 8 -12.07 -7.40 -17.44
CA LYS A 8 -12.55 -8.52 -16.63
C LYS A 8 -13.22 -8.10 -15.33
N ASN A 9 -13.36 -6.79 -15.08
CA ASN A 9 -13.91 -6.22 -13.84
C ASN A 9 -13.19 -6.71 -12.57
N ILE A 10 -11.88 -7.01 -12.66
CA ILE A 10 -11.09 -7.48 -11.52
C ILE A 10 -10.71 -6.30 -10.62
N ILE A 11 -10.35 -5.17 -11.22
CA ILE A 11 -10.08 -3.92 -10.51
C ILE A 11 -10.77 -2.76 -11.23
N PRO A 12 -11.20 -1.71 -10.50
CA PRO A 12 -11.86 -0.55 -11.09
C PRO A 12 -10.91 0.66 -11.24
N TYR A 13 -9.62 0.42 -11.49
CA TYR A 13 -8.60 1.48 -11.44
C TYR A 13 -8.12 1.91 -12.83
N LYS A 14 -7.79 3.19 -12.98
CA LYS A 14 -7.16 3.75 -14.18
C LYS A 14 -5.85 4.42 -13.80
N LEU A 15 -4.90 4.49 -14.74
CA LEU A 15 -3.71 5.30 -14.56
C LEU A 15 -4.11 6.77 -14.52
N LEU A 16 -3.67 7.47 -13.47
CA LEU A 16 -3.82 8.91 -13.37
C LEU A 16 -2.79 9.62 -14.26
N ALA A 17 -1.54 9.16 -14.18
CA ALA A 17 -0.42 9.72 -14.93
C ALA A 17 0.71 8.70 -15.06
N ILE A 18 1.62 8.93 -16.01
CA ILE A 18 2.80 8.12 -16.31
C ILE A 18 4.00 9.03 -16.56
N SER A 19 5.21 8.59 -16.20
CA SER A 19 6.47 9.26 -16.53
C SER A 19 7.37 8.34 -17.32
N MET A 20 8.53 8.86 -17.74
CA MET A 20 9.55 8.07 -18.44
C MET A 20 10.16 6.97 -17.55
N GLY A 21 10.14 7.13 -16.23
CA GLY A 21 10.79 6.19 -15.31
C GLY A 21 12.32 6.23 -15.44
N GLY A 22 13.01 5.19 -14.97
CA GLY A 22 14.48 5.13 -15.05
C GLY A 22 15.18 6.12 -14.11
N TYR A 23 16.47 6.37 -14.38
CA TYR A 23 17.27 7.29 -13.57
C TYR A 23 16.70 8.70 -13.68
N LEU A 24 16.54 9.37 -12.53
CA LEU A 24 15.91 10.68 -12.37
C LEU A 24 14.52 10.82 -13.02
N ASP A 25 13.83 9.71 -13.28
CA ASP A 25 12.55 9.69 -13.98
C ASP A 25 12.59 10.22 -15.43
N GLN A 26 13.77 10.17 -16.06
CA GLN A 26 14.06 10.69 -17.41
C GLN A 26 14.44 9.60 -18.43
N ALA A 27 14.26 8.33 -18.07
CA ALA A 27 14.72 7.18 -18.84
C ALA A 27 16.22 7.29 -19.22
N GLU A 28 17.04 7.86 -18.33
CA GLU A 28 18.49 7.93 -18.51
C GLU A 28 19.17 6.57 -18.23
N GLY A 29 20.34 6.36 -18.83
CA GLY A 29 21.17 5.17 -18.61
C GLY A 29 20.64 3.88 -19.24
N MET A 30 19.74 3.99 -20.22
CA MET A 30 19.17 2.83 -20.91
C MET A 30 20.20 2.14 -21.81
N PHE A 31 20.07 0.83 -21.94
CA PHE A 31 21.05 -0.01 -22.67
C PHE A 31 20.97 0.16 -24.19
N TYR A 32 19.77 0.38 -24.74
CA TYR A 32 19.56 0.54 -26.18
C TYR A 32 19.32 2.00 -26.54
N SER A 33 19.87 2.44 -27.67
CA SER A 33 19.82 3.84 -28.11
C SER A 33 18.41 4.35 -28.41
N ASP A 34 17.47 3.47 -28.75
CA ASP A 34 16.07 3.76 -29.06
C ASP A 34 15.13 3.63 -27.84
N SER A 35 15.67 3.35 -26.65
CA SER A 35 14.88 3.09 -25.45
C SER A 35 14.04 4.30 -25.04
N GLN A 36 14.63 5.51 -25.05
CA GLN A 36 13.91 6.72 -24.67
C GLN A 36 12.75 7.01 -25.61
N ASP A 37 12.97 6.95 -26.93
CA ASP A 37 11.91 7.15 -27.92
C ASP A 37 10.81 6.10 -27.77
N THR A 38 11.18 4.85 -27.51
CA THR A 38 10.23 3.75 -27.29
C THR A 38 9.39 3.99 -26.03
N ILE A 39 10.02 4.35 -24.92
CA ILE A 39 9.32 4.64 -23.65
C ILE A 39 8.40 5.86 -23.80
N LYS A 40 8.89 6.92 -24.45
CA LYS A 40 8.10 8.12 -24.72
C LYS A 40 6.87 7.79 -25.54
N LYS A 41 7.02 6.99 -26.58
CA LYS A 41 5.90 6.51 -27.39
C LYS A 41 4.91 5.68 -26.57
N ILE A 42 5.38 4.75 -25.74
CA ILE A 42 4.51 3.95 -24.85
C ILE A 42 3.75 4.86 -23.87
N ALA A 43 4.41 5.85 -23.28
CA ALA A 43 3.79 6.80 -22.37
C ALA A 43 2.69 7.61 -23.07
N GLN A 44 2.95 8.10 -24.29
CA GLN A 44 1.98 8.82 -25.11
C GLN A 44 0.80 7.93 -25.53
N ASP A 45 1.07 6.69 -25.93
CA ASP A 45 0.05 5.73 -26.38
C ASP A 45 -0.81 5.19 -25.22
N SER A 46 -0.39 5.40 -23.96
CA SER A 46 -1.10 4.92 -22.77
C SER A 46 -2.46 5.61 -22.51
N GLY A 47 -2.66 6.79 -23.09
CA GLY A 47 -3.83 7.64 -22.81
C GLY A 47 -3.87 8.25 -21.40
N ALA A 48 -2.85 8.00 -20.58
CA ALA A 48 -2.67 8.67 -19.29
C ALA A 48 -1.99 10.03 -19.47
N LEU A 49 -2.12 10.91 -18.47
CA LEU A 49 -1.36 12.15 -18.46
C LEU A 49 0.14 11.84 -18.35
N VAL A 50 0.95 12.41 -19.25
CA VAL A 50 2.40 12.24 -19.19
C VAL A 50 2.99 13.31 -18.28
N ILE A 51 3.74 12.88 -17.26
CA ILE A 51 4.53 13.75 -16.41
C ILE A 51 5.89 13.93 -17.07
N ASP A 52 6.16 15.16 -17.44
CA ASP A 52 7.40 15.63 -18.04
C ASP A 52 7.81 16.87 -17.24
N ALA A 53 8.95 16.79 -16.58
CA ALA A 53 9.40 17.80 -15.61
C ALA A 53 10.91 17.95 -15.74
N ASP A 54 11.40 19.18 -15.68
CA ASP A 54 12.83 19.48 -15.92
C ASP A 54 13.71 19.18 -14.68
N SER A 55 13.08 18.94 -13.52
CA SER A 55 13.76 18.62 -12.27
C SER A 55 12.95 17.64 -11.42
N ILE A 56 13.61 16.97 -10.48
CA ILE A 56 12.95 16.08 -9.51
C ILE A 56 11.99 16.86 -8.60
N GLU A 57 12.36 18.07 -8.19
CA GLU A 57 11.49 18.92 -7.38
C GLU A 57 10.18 19.21 -8.10
N GLU A 58 10.25 19.65 -9.37
CA GLU A 58 9.07 19.88 -10.18
C GLU A 58 8.26 18.59 -10.39
N ASN A 59 8.94 17.49 -10.65
CA ASN A 59 8.34 16.17 -10.84
C ASN A 59 7.52 15.71 -9.61
N ILE A 60 8.04 15.95 -8.40
CA ILE A 60 7.36 15.71 -7.12
C ILE A 60 6.15 16.64 -6.99
N LEU A 61 6.32 17.93 -7.25
CA LEU A 61 5.25 18.93 -7.16
C LEU A 61 4.10 18.62 -8.13
N GLN A 62 4.39 18.25 -9.38
CA GLN A 62 3.38 17.85 -10.36
C GLN A 62 2.58 16.63 -9.85
N ARG A 63 3.23 15.61 -9.28
CA ARG A 63 2.55 14.44 -8.69
C ARG A 63 1.66 14.84 -7.51
N MET A 64 2.14 15.69 -6.63
CA MET A 64 1.35 16.22 -5.51
C MET A 64 0.07 16.92 -6.00
N GLN A 65 0.19 17.76 -7.05
CA GLN A 65 -0.95 18.45 -7.67
C GLN A 65 -1.93 17.47 -8.31
N LEU A 66 -1.44 16.47 -9.04
CA LEU A 66 -2.28 15.43 -9.66
C LEU A 66 -3.05 14.63 -8.62
N TYR A 67 -2.41 14.21 -7.52
CA TYR A 67 -3.07 13.44 -6.46
C TYR A 67 -4.15 14.26 -5.76
N ARG A 68 -3.89 15.55 -5.53
CA ARG A 68 -4.87 16.50 -4.96
C ARG A 68 -6.07 16.74 -5.89
N ALA A 69 -5.84 16.90 -7.18
CA ALA A 69 -6.90 17.05 -8.17
C ALA A 69 -7.74 15.76 -8.27
N ALA A 70 -7.08 14.60 -8.33
CA ALA A 70 -7.74 13.29 -8.40
C ALA A 70 -8.56 12.96 -7.16
N SER A 71 -8.21 13.51 -5.99
CA SER A 71 -9.01 13.37 -4.77
C SER A 71 -10.19 14.35 -4.70
N ASN A 72 -10.41 15.18 -5.71
CA ASN A 72 -11.34 16.32 -5.69
C ASN A 72 -11.08 17.22 -4.48
N GLU A 73 -9.82 17.57 -4.25
CA GLU A 73 -9.38 18.41 -3.12
C GLU A 73 -9.62 17.79 -1.73
N LYS A 74 -10.06 16.52 -1.66
CA LYS A 74 -10.24 15.83 -0.38
C LYS A 74 -8.88 15.44 0.20
N PRO A 75 -8.71 15.49 1.53
CA PRO A 75 -7.47 15.07 2.16
C PRO A 75 -7.13 13.61 1.83
N ILE A 76 -5.91 13.40 1.32
CA ILE A 76 -5.33 12.07 1.13
C ILE A 76 -5.21 11.40 2.51
N LYS A 77 -5.68 10.15 2.61
CA LYS A 77 -5.76 9.41 3.88
C LYS A 77 -4.56 8.50 4.14
N ALA A 78 -3.87 8.10 3.08
CA ALA A 78 -2.62 7.35 3.12
C ALA A 78 -1.89 7.55 1.79
N PHE A 79 -0.55 7.52 1.83
CA PHE A 79 0.27 7.47 0.64
C PHE A 79 0.90 6.07 0.51
N VAL A 80 0.79 5.46 -0.66
CA VAL A 80 1.36 4.13 -0.93
C VAL A 80 2.57 4.30 -1.84
N ASN A 81 3.76 4.07 -1.29
CA ASN A 81 4.99 4.08 -2.06
C ASN A 81 5.35 2.67 -2.52
N ILE A 82 5.63 2.49 -3.80
CA ILE A 82 6.11 1.22 -4.37
C ILE A 82 7.46 1.46 -5.04
N GLY A 83 8.46 0.66 -4.67
CA GLY A 83 9.80 0.75 -5.24
C GLY A 83 10.60 1.96 -4.73
N GLY A 84 11.70 2.24 -5.41
CA GLY A 84 12.71 3.23 -5.01
C GLY A 84 13.00 4.28 -6.09
N ALA A 85 11.98 4.70 -6.85
CA ALA A 85 12.18 5.71 -7.88
C ALA A 85 12.47 7.08 -7.23
N THR A 86 13.35 7.88 -7.82
CA THR A 86 13.78 9.15 -7.22
C THR A 86 12.60 10.05 -6.80
N PRO A 87 11.55 10.27 -7.62
CA PRO A 87 10.44 11.13 -7.20
C PRO A 87 9.60 10.60 -6.05
N ASN A 88 9.49 9.28 -5.87
CA ASN A 88 8.61 8.71 -4.85
C ASN A 88 9.36 8.42 -3.54
N TYR A 89 10.60 7.91 -3.64
CA TYR A 89 11.42 7.53 -2.51
C TYR A 89 12.37 8.64 -2.04
N GLY A 90 12.80 9.51 -2.96
CA GLY A 90 13.81 10.54 -2.72
C GLY A 90 15.24 10.05 -2.97
N ASP A 91 16.14 10.99 -3.30
CA ASP A 91 17.59 10.75 -3.39
C ASP A 91 18.29 11.45 -2.22
N THR A 92 18.02 10.96 -1.02
CA THR A 92 18.63 11.47 0.21
C THR A 92 19.06 10.31 1.11
N ASN A 93 20.06 10.55 1.97
CA ASN A 93 20.50 9.56 2.96
C ASN A 93 19.37 9.08 3.89
N ALA A 94 18.37 9.93 4.15
CA ALA A 94 17.22 9.56 4.98
C ALA A 94 16.30 8.56 4.26
N SER A 95 16.24 8.59 2.93
CA SER A 95 15.44 7.68 2.12
C SER A 95 15.90 6.24 2.33
N ILE A 96 17.22 5.99 2.33
CA ILE A 96 17.83 4.65 2.48
C ILE A 96 17.34 3.91 3.73
N THR A 97 17.06 4.64 4.82
CA THR A 97 16.64 4.07 6.11
C THR A 97 15.13 4.15 6.34
N TYR A 98 14.35 4.55 5.33
CA TYR A 98 12.90 4.61 5.45
C TYR A 98 12.32 3.20 5.66
N PRO A 99 11.52 2.96 6.72
CA PRO A 99 11.03 1.63 7.03
C PRO A 99 9.97 1.14 6.04
N ASN A 100 9.99 -0.16 5.75
CA ASN A 100 8.94 -0.84 4.98
C ASN A 100 7.70 -1.12 5.82
N GLY A 101 6.54 -1.23 5.17
CA GLY A 101 5.24 -1.49 5.79
C GLY A 101 4.45 -0.22 6.10
N LEU A 102 3.59 -0.28 7.12
CA LEU A 102 2.82 0.87 7.60
C LEU A 102 3.69 1.74 8.51
N VAL A 103 3.86 3.00 8.12
CA VAL A 103 4.65 4.01 8.84
C VAL A 103 3.73 5.16 9.21
N ILE A 104 3.55 5.35 10.53
CA ILE A 104 2.78 6.45 11.11
C ILE A 104 3.76 7.51 11.66
N ASP A 105 4.81 7.05 12.34
CA ASP A 105 5.89 7.88 12.86
C ASP A 105 7.19 7.54 12.11
N GLY A 106 7.46 8.27 11.04
CA GLY A 106 8.62 8.05 10.18
C GLY A 106 9.92 8.70 10.68
N PRO A 107 11.04 8.49 9.97
CA PRO A 107 12.34 9.09 10.31
C PRO A 107 12.32 10.61 10.15
N LYS A 108 13.38 11.29 10.61
CA LYS A 108 13.53 12.74 10.45
C LYS A 108 13.41 13.11 8.96
N ILE A 109 12.56 14.08 8.67
CA ILE A 109 12.36 14.60 7.32
C ILE A 109 13.62 15.37 6.90
N PRO A 110 14.26 15.02 5.77
CA PRO A 110 15.39 15.76 5.25
C PRO A 110 14.95 17.13 4.69
N ASP A 111 15.79 18.14 4.89
CA ASP A 111 15.63 19.46 4.30
C ASP A 111 16.28 19.46 2.91
N HIS A 112 15.60 18.83 1.95
CA HIS A 112 16.07 18.69 0.57
C HIS A 112 14.89 18.71 -0.40
N PRO A 113 14.96 19.43 -1.53
CA PRO A 113 13.85 19.50 -2.50
C PRO A 113 13.55 18.16 -3.15
N GLU A 114 14.55 17.28 -3.26
CA GLU A 114 14.42 15.94 -3.83
C GLU A 114 14.19 14.85 -2.77
N ARG A 115 13.62 15.22 -1.62
CA ARG A 115 13.27 14.25 -0.58
C ARG A 115 12.24 13.22 -1.02
N GLY A 116 11.52 13.46 -2.12
CA GLY A 116 10.56 12.50 -2.66
C GLY A 116 9.20 12.53 -1.95
N LEU A 117 8.19 12.01 -2.64
CA LEU A 117 6.80 12.02 -2.18
C LEU A 117 6.62 11.36 -0.82
N ILE A 118 7.42 10.34 -0.49
CA ILE A 118 7.34 9.65 0.79
C ILE A 118 7.52 10.61 1.97
N PHE A 119 8.46 11.55 1.86
CA PHE A 119 8.71 12.55 2.88
C PHE A 119 7.78 13.76 2.76
N GLU A 120 7.31 14.11 1.56
CA GLU A 120 6.25 15.12 1.40
C GLU A 120 4.97 14.72 2.12
N TYR A 121 4.50 13.49 1.89
CA TYR A 121 3.30 12.97 2.54
C TYR A 121 3.50 12.76 4.04
N GLN A 122 4.69 12.34 4.48
CA GLN A 122 5.01 12.29 5.90
C GLN A 122 4.96 13.69 6.55
N ASN A 123 5.48 14.73 5.86
CA ASN A 123 5.44 16.11 6.35
C ASN A 123 4.01 16.64 6.51
N LEU A 124 3.07 16.11 5.73
CA LEU A 124 1.64 16.39 5.85
C LEU A 124 0.93 15.58 6.96
N GLY A 125 1.67 14.73 7.69
CA GLY A 125 1.11 13.84 8.72
C GLY A 125 0.26 12.70 8.15
N ILE A 126 0.48 12.33 6.89
CA ILE A 126 -0.27 11.27 6.22
C ILE A 126 0.43 9.92 6.43
N PRO A 127 -0.28 8.87 6.87
CA PRO A 127 0.29 7.52 6.99
C PRO A 127 0.86 7.02 5.67
N ILE A 128 2.03 6.40 5.74
CA ILE A 128 2.74 5.87 4.57
C ILE A 128 2.68 4.34 4.58
N ILE A 129 2.37 3.74 3.44
CA ILE A 129 2.57 2.31 3.19
C ILE A 129 3.75 2.20 2.22
N HIS A 130 4.92 1.83 2.72
CA HIS A 130 6.14 1.74 1.93
C HIS A 130 6.43 0.28 1.55
N LEU A 131 6.47 0.00 0.25
CA LEU A 131 6.69 -1.31 -0.32
C LEU A 131 7.97 -1.31 -1.16
N LEU A 132 9.09 -1.59 -0.49
CA LEU A 132 10.40 -1.84 -1.09
C LEU A 132 10.98 -3.12 -0.50
N ASN A 133 11.88 -3.78 -1.23
CA ASN A 133 12.47 -5.06 -0.81
C ASN A 133 11.41 -6.12 -0.42
N ILE A 134 10.62 -6.54 -1.43
CA ILE A 134 9.48 -7.45 -1.22
C ILE A 134 9.88 -8.78 -0.56
N ARG A 135 11.13 -9.22 -0.74
CA ARG A 135 11.68 -10.43 -0.11
C ARG A 135 11.78 -10.28 1.41
N ASP A 136 12.37 -9.17 1.87
CA ASP A 136 12.47 -8.86 3.30
C ASP A 136 11.08 -8.65 3.92
N LEU A 137 10.21 -7.94 3.21
CA LEU A 137 8.80 -7.77 3.61
C LEU A 137 8.09 -9.11 3.77
N ALA A 138 8.27 -10.05 2.84
CA ALA A 138 7.68 -11.38 2.93
C ALA A 138 8.17 -12.12 4.19
N VAL A 139 9.48 -12.18 4.40
CA VAL A 139 10.08 -12.84 5.57
C VAL A 139 9.58 -12.25 6.88
N LYS A 140 9.59 -10.92 7.02
CA LYS A 140 9.13 -10.22 8.23
C LYS A 140 7.66 -10.49 8.56
N ASN A 141 6.85 -10.76 7.55
CA ASN A 141 5.42 -11.04 7.70
C ASN A 141 5.09 -12.53 7.66
N GLY A 142 6.08 -13.43 7.73
CA GLY A 142 5.87 -14.88 7.73
C GLY A 142 5.29 -15.42 6.42
N LEU A 143 5.49 -14.71 5.31
CA LEU A 143 5.12 -15.17 3.98
C LEU A 143 6.26 -15.98 3.36
N PRO A 144 5.98 -17.14 2.77
CA PRO A 144 6.99 -17.88 2.02
C PRO A 144 7.40 -17.10 0.77
N ILE A 145 8.70 -17.13 0.47
CA ILE A 145 9.24 -16.57 -0.77
C ILE A 145 9.25 -17.70 -1.79
N ASP A 146 8.57 -17.48 -2.92
CA ASP A 146 8.50 -18.45 -4.03
C ASP A 146 8.10 -19.88 -3.60
N PRO A 147 6.95 -20.04 -2.91
CA PRO A 147 6.52 -21.36 -2.43
C PRO A 147 6.16 -22.28 -3.60
N THR A 148 6.65 -23.52 -3.54
CA THR A 148 6.25 -24.60 -4.43
C THR A 148 5.73 -25.79 -3.60
N PRO A 149 4.44 -26.16 -3.69
CA PRO A 149 3.37 -25.52 -4.49
C PRO A 149 2.95 -24.15 -3.93
N LEU A 150 2.25 -23.35 -4.75
CA LEU A 150 1.62 -22.12 -4.27
C LEU A 150 0.59 -22.46 -3.18
N PRO A 151 0.52 -21.69 -2.07
CA PRO A 151 -0.51 -21.88 -1.05
C PRO A 151 -1.89 -21.60 -1.64
N GLU A 152 -2.93 -22.25 -1.09
CA GLU A 152 -4.30 -21.95 -1.49
C GLU A 152 -4.69 -20.51 -1.11
N ILE A 153 -5.60 -19.94 -1.89
CA ILE A 153 -6.10 -18.58 -1.66
C ILE A 153 -6.75 -18.53 -0.27
N GLY A 154 -6.27 -17.64 0.60
CA GLY A 154 -6.79 -17.48 1.95
C GLY A 154 -6.07 -18.32 3.02
N GLU A 155 -5.07 -19.13 2.65
CA GLU A 155 -4.32 -19.98 3.60
C GLU A 155 -2.92 -19.44 3.94
N GLY A 156 -2.45 -18.40 3.25
CA GLY A 156 -1.18 -17.75 3.56
C GLY A 156 -1.13 -17.13 4.96
N GLY A 157 0.07 -17.02 5.56
CA GLY A 157 0.27 -16.55 6.95
C GLY A 157 -0.24 -15.13 7.27
N VAL A 158 -0.61 -14.35 6.26
CA VAL A 158 -1.25 -13.03 6.40
C VAL A 158 -2.75 -13.11 6.65
N TYR A 159 -3.40 -14.22 6.33
CA TYR A 159 -4.84 -14.41 6.56
C TYR A 159 -5.07 -14.86 7.99
N LYS A 160 -5.80 -14.06 8.77
CA LYS A 160 -6.29 -14.43 10.10
C LYS A 160 -7.78 -14.71 10.03
N ARG A 161 -8.19 -15.88 10.51
CA ARG A 161 -9.60 -16.22 10.70
C ARG A 161 -9.88 -16.35 12.19
N ILE A 162 -10.81 -15.56 12.70
CA ILE A 162 -11.34 -15.74 14.06
C ILE A 162 -12.30 -16.94 14.00
N ILE A 163 -11.91 -18.04 14.64
CA ILE A 163 -12.73 -19.25 14.74
C ILE A 163 -13.27 -19.33 16.17
N TYR A 164 -14.58 -19.22 16.32
CA TYR A 164 -15.23 -19.36 17.62
C TYR A 164 -15.47 -20.84 17.92
N ASN A 165 -15.07 -21.29 19.12
CA ASN A 165 -15.39 -22.63 19.58
C ASN A 165 -16.87 -22.69 20.00
N LYS A 166 -17.71 -23.17 19.08
CA LYS A 166 -19.17 -23.27 19.27
C LYS A 166 -19.55 -24.10 20.50
N TYR A 167 -18.77 -25.14 20.83
CA TYR A 167 -19.05 -25.99 22.00
C TYR A 167 -18.86 -25.22 23.31
N ILE A 168 -17.81 -24.40 23.40
CA ILE A 168 -17.59 -23.54 24.57
C ILE A 168 -18.72 -22.52 24.70
N ILE A 169 -19.12 -21.88 23.59
CA ILE A 169 -20.23 -20.92 23.60
C ILE A 169 -21.52 -21.60 24.09
N ILE A 170 -21.87 -22.77 23.56
CA ILE A 170 -23.06 -23.53 23.98
C ILE A 170 -22.97 -23.92 25.45
N LEU A 171 -21.80 -24.36 25.91
CA LEU A 171 -21.57 -24.74 27.31
C LEU A 171 -21.76 -23.56 28.26
N VAL A 172 -21.19 -22.39 27.94
CA VAL A 172 -21.35 -21.16 28.74
C VAL A 172 -22.81 -20.73 28.79
N ILE A 173 -23.50 -20.70 27.64
CA ILE A 173 -24.94 -20.40 27.58
C ILE A 173 -25.73 -21.41 28.43
N GLY A 174 -25.41 -22.70 28.35
CA GLY A 174 -26.06 -23.75 29.13
C GLY A 174 -25.88 -23.58 30.64
N ILE A 175 -24.68 -23.18 31.10
CA ILE A 175 -24.40 -22.88 32.51
C ILE A 175 -25.22 -21.68 32.99
N GLU A 176 -25.28 -20.61 32.20
CA GLU A 176 -26.08 -19.43 32.54
C GLU A 176 -27.57 -19.76 32.65
N PHE A 177 -28.12 -20.52 31.69
CA PHE A 177 -29.50 -20.98 31.74
C PHE A 177 -29.77 -21.87 32.96
N PHE A 178 -28.85 -22.78 33.28
CA PHE A 178 -28.98 -23.64 34.45
C PHE A 178 -28.97 -22.82 35.76
N TYR A 179 -28.07 -21.85 35.87
CA TYR A 179 -28.01 -20.94 37.02
C TYR A 179 -29.30 -20.14 37.18
N LEU A 180 -29.80 -19.53 36.09
CA LEU A 180 -31.06 -18.78 36.09
C LEU A 180 -32.25 -19.67 36.48
N PHE A 181 -32.30 -20.89 35.96
CA PHE A 181 -33.35 -21.86 36.30
C PHE A 181 -33.29 -22.26 37.78
N TRP A 182 -32.10 -22.56 38.30
CA TRP A 182 -31.90 -22.88 39.72
C TRP A 182 -32.30 -21.72 40.63
N ALA A 183 -31.86 -20.49 40.32
CA ALA A 183 -32.20 -19.28 41.07
C ALA A 183 -33.71 -19.00 41.05
N PHE A 184 -34.37 -19.22 39.91
CA PHE A 184 -35.82 -19.05 39.78
C PHE A 184 -36.60 -20.09 40.61
N LYS A 185 -36.17 -21.35 40.59
CA LYS A 185 -36.79 -22.42 41.40
C LYS A 185 -36.63 -22.17 42.89
N ASN A 186 -35.46 -21.74 43.35
CA ASN A 186 -35.22 -21.41 44.77
C ASN A 186 -36.02 -20.17 45.22
N LYS A 187 -36.24 -19.18 44.35
CA LYS A 187 -37.12 -18.04 44.68
C LYS A 187 -38.58 -18.47 44.86
N ARG A 188 -39.09 -19.39 44.04
CA ARG A 188 -40.47 -19.91 44.16
C ARG A 188 -40.68 -20.84 45.37
N ALA A 189 -39.64 -21.49 45.87
CA ALA A 189 -39.72 -22.37 47.04
C ALA A 189 -39.71 -21.62 48.38
N ASN A 190 -39.34 -20.33 48.38
CA ASN A 190 -39.24 -19.46 49.56
C ASN A 190 -40.38 -18.42 49.65
N ILE A 191 -41.50 -18.65 48.94
CA ILE A 191 -42.76 -17.88 49.01
C ILE A 191 -43.85 -18.88 49.39
#